data_AF-A0A2E6VRM9-F1
#
_entry.id   AF-A0A2E6VRM9-F1
#
_cell.length_a   1.000
_cell.length_b   1.000
_cell.length_c   1.000
_cell.angle_alpha   90.00
_cell.angle_beta   90.00
_cell.angle_gamma   90.00
#
_symmetry.space_group_name_H-M   'P 1'
#
loop_
_entity.id
_entity.type
_entity.pdbx_description
1 polymer ?
#
loop_
_entity_poly.entity_id
_entity_poly.type
_entity_poly.pdbx_seq_one_letter_code
_entity_poly.pdbx_strand_id
1 'polypeptide(L)'
;MLNQVGIKIVLVFGVCALVVGCEQSEGSNETKPAVQTAKETQPKNTKEAKAPAPASVPSASELATNYKAQSKVLIEGIKAKKPDNEIINMAIALTETGRQFLPGLIKKYPACKAYLEAVDAVALTMKDLPVEDIERDYHQDGKLPKMADGNCYHGKDLVVHPATVAALAKNGIVTDEQRKSAENEIAEVLAHLMALEH
;
A
#
# COMPACT_ATOMS: atom_id res chain seq x y z
N MET A 1 -14.26 -51.00 7.67
CA MET A 1 -15.31 -51.15 8.70
C MET A 1 -15.49 -49.81 9.37
N LEU A 2 -16.69 -49.24 9.26
CA LEU A 2 -17.08 -47.92 9.75
C LEU A 2 -17.10 -47.91 11.28
N ASN A 3 -16.70 -46.80 11.91
CA ASN A 3 -17.26 -46.43 13.21
C ASN A 3 -17.52 -44.92 13.23
N GLN A 4 -18.77 -44.59 12.93
CA GLN A 4 -19.40 -43.29 13.14
C GLN A 4 -20.02 -43.32 14.54
N VAL A 5 -19.65 -42.38 15.42
CA VAL A 5 -20.43 -42.07 16.62
C VAL A 5 -20.77 -40.60 16.57
N GLY A 6 -22.03 -40.32 16.26
CA GLY A 6 -22.60 -39.00 16.33
C GLY A 6 -23.04 -38.66 17.75
N ILE A 7 -22.88 -37.40 18.13
CA ILE A 7 -23.64 -36.78 19.21
C ILE A 7 -24.20 -35.47 18.66
N LYS A 8 -25.52 -35.45 18.50
CA LYS A 8 -26.33 -34.24 18.30
C LYS A 8 -26.63 -33.66 19.67
N ILE A 9 -26.33 -32.38 19.87
CA ILE A 9 -27.00 -31.57 20.90
C ILE A 9 -27.64 -30.37 20.19
N VAL A 10 -28.96 -30.36 20.26
CA VAL A 10 -29.85 -29.24 19.94
C VAL A 10 -30.24 -28.64 21.28
N LEU A 11 -30.23 -27.31 21.39
CA LEU A 11 -31.11 -26.46 22.22
C LEU A 11 -30.68 -24.99 21.95
N VAL A 12 -31.43 -24.15 21.23
CA VAL A 12 -32.75 -23.53 21.49
C VAL A 12 -32.59 -22.10 22.02
N PHE A 13 -33.05 -21.18 21.15
CA PHE A 13 -33.75 -19.91 21.40
C PHE A 13 -33.16 -18.85 22.35
N GLY A 14 -32.94 -17.66 21.77
CA GLY A 14 -32.94 -16.38 22.46
C GLY A 14 -33.37 -15.26 21.52
N VAL A 15 -34.66 -14.89 21.61
CA VAL A 15 -35.32 -13.75 20.94
C VAL A 15 -35.23 -12.51 21.84
N CYS A 16 -35.18 -11.32 21.22
CA CYS A 16 -35.61 -9.96 21.66
C CYS A 16 -34.52 -8.92 21.39
N ALA A 17 -34.65 -7.96 20.48
CA ALA A 17 -35.63 -6.86 20.32
C ALA A 17 -35.14 -5.52 20.91
N LEU A 18 -35.02 -4.53 20.01
CA LEU A 18 -35.36 -3.10 20.11
C LEU A 18 -34.75 -2.21 21.21
N VAL A 19 -34.00 -1.18 20.79
CA VAL A 19 -34.21 0.28 21.05
C VAL A 19 -33.21 1.05 20.16
N VAL A 20 -33.59 1.81 19.12
CA VAL A 20 -34.15 3.18 19.06
C VAL A 20 -33.48 4.17 20.01
N GLY A 21 -32.83 5.18 19.42
CA GLY A 21 -32.29 6.35 20.11
C GLY A 21 -31.51 7.26 19.15
N CYS A 22 -32.23 8.07 18.35
CA CYS A 22 -31.69 9.28 17.76
C CYS A 22 -31.72 10.39 18.82
N GLU A 23 -30.63 11.12 19.02
CA GLU A 23 -30.66 12.40 19.71
C GLU A 23 -29.89 13.42 18.86
N GLN A 24 -30.65 14.34 18.26
CA GLN A 24 -30.17 15.56 17.63
C GLN A 24 -29.94 16.61 18.72
N SER A 25 -28.79 17.29 18.69
CA SER A 25 -28.65 18.59 19.33
C SER A 25 -28.48 19.67 18.25
N GLU A 26 -29.51 20.49 18.12
CA GLU A 26 -29.49 21.77 17.42
C GLU A 26 -28.80 22.82 18.29
N GLY A 27 -28.07 23.75 17.66
CA GLY A 27 -27.35 24.80 18.37
C GLY A 27 -26.95 25.94 17.44
N SER A 28 -27.97 26.65 16.95
CA SER A 28 -27.89 27.91 16.20
C SER A 28 -27.25 29.02 17.05
N ASN A 29 -26.38 29.84 16.47
CA ASN A 29 -26.48 31.29 16.68
C ASN A 29 -25.77 32.11 15.58
N GLU A 30 -26.57 32.88 14.86
CA GLU A 30 -26.15 34.01 14.03
C GLU A 30 -25.80 35.21 14.91
N THR A 31 -24.72 35.93 14.62
CA THR A 31 -24.70 37.40 14.80
C THR A 31 -23.64 38.06 13.92
N LYS A 32 -24.10 38.72 12.84
CA LYS A 32 -23.54 39.96 12.24
C LYS A 32 -24.34 41.12 12.90
N PRO A 33 -23.97 42.42 12.94
CA PRO A 33 -22.99 43.13 12.09
C PRO A 33 -22.17 44.26 12.76
N ALA A 34 -21.19 44.81 12.05
CA ALA A 34 -21.10 46.25 11.73
C ALA A 34 -19.76 46.62 11.07
N VAL A 35 -19.86 47.44 10.03
CA VAL A 35 -18.80 48.09 9.26
C VAL A 35 -18.34 49.34 10.01
N GLN A 36 -17.02 49.58 10.09
CA GLN A 36 -16.46 50.92 10.20
C GLN A 36 -15.22 51.06 9.31
N THR A 37 -15.16 52.21 8.65
CA THR A 37 -14.25 52.55 7.56
C THR A 37 -13.10 53.42 8.04
N ALA A 38 -11.96 53.28 7.34
CA ALA A 38 -10.83 54.21 7.17
C ALA A 38 -9.80 54.37 8.31
N LYS A 39 -8.56 53.97 8.04
CA LYS A 39 -7.51 54.94 7.63
C LYS A 39 -6.28 54.25 7.02
N GLU A 40 -5.77 54.93 6.01
CA GLU A 40 -4.62 54.66 5.16
C GLU A 40 -3.27 54.68 5.90
N THR A 41 -2.45 53.64 5.68
CA THR A 41 -0.98 53.70 5.77
C THR A 41 -0.35 52.65 4.84
N GLN A 42 0.44 53.08 3.86
CA GLN A 42 1.46 52.27 3.17
C GLN A 42 2.85 52.90 3.44
N PRO A 43 3.98 52.24 3.18
CA PRO A 43 4.25 50.79 3.14
C PRO A 43 5.48 50.45 4.01
N LYS A 44 5.56 49.22 4.55
CA LYS A 44 6.81 48.73 5.19
C LYS A 44 7.22 47.41 4.57
N ASN A 45 8.33 47.47 3.82
CA ASN A 45 9.18 46.38 3.34
C ASN A 45 8.85 45.01 3.95
N THR A 46 8.14 44.19 3.19
CA THR A 46 8.11 42.75 3.42
C THR A 46 9.02 42.13 2.39
N LYS A 47 10.16 41.61 2.87
CA LYS A 47 11.04 40.77 2.09
C LYS A 47 10.23 39.54 1.70
N GLU A 48 9.88 39.45 0.43
CA GLU A 48 9.16 38.33 -0.16
C GLU A 48 9.96 37.06 0.10
N ALA A 49 9.49 36.25 1.04
CA ALA A 49 10.01 34.91 1.25
C ALA A 49 9.59 34.10 0.03
N LYS A 50 10.55 33.83 -0.85
CA LYS A 50 10.42 32.88 -1.96
C LYS A 50 9.80 31.60 -1.42
N ALA A 51 8.60 31.28 -1.89
CA ALA A 51 7.95 30.01 -1.59
C ALA A 51 8.94 28.87 -1.86
N PRO A 52 9.01 27.84 -0.98
CA PRO A 52 9.85 26.69 -1.25
C PRO A 52 9.43 26.12 -2.61
N ALA A 53 10.42 25.90 -3.48
CA ALA A 53 10.17 25.24 -4.76
C ALA A 53 9.44 23.91 -4.49
N PRO A 54 8.43 23.53 -5.30
CA PRO A 54 7.79 22.24 -5.15
C PRO A 54 8.89 21.16 -5.19
N ALA A 55 8.82 20.20 -4.27
CA ALA A 55 9.74 19.08 -4.24
C ALA A 55 9.80 18.46 -5.64
N SER A 56 10.99 18.43 -6.25
CA SER A 56 11.20 17.86 -7.57
C SER A 56 10.83 16.38 -7.54
N VAL A 57 10.08 15.92 -8.54
CA VAL A 57 9.79 14.49 -8.72
C VAL A 57 11.13 13.72 -8.80
N PRO A 58 11.31 12.64 -8.02
CA PRO A 58 12.54 11.85 -8.07
C PRO A 58 12.82 11.34 -9.49
N SER A 59 14.09 11.35 -9.91
CA SER A 59 14.50 10.70 -11.15
C SER A 59 14.40 9.17 -11.03
N ALA A 60 14.32 8.47 -12.17
CA ALA A 60 14.28 7.01 -12.18
C ALA A 60 15.52 6.38 -11.50
N SER A 61 16.69 7.01 -11.62
CA SER A 61 17.93 6.54 -10.98
C SER A 61 17.90 6.72 -9.46
N GLU A 62 17.36 7.84 -8.97
CA GLU A 62 17.17 8.07 -7.53
C GLU A 62 16.14 7.10 -6.95
N LEU A 63 15.03 6.86 -7.66
CA LEU A 63 14.05 5.85 -7.26
C LEU A 63 14.67 4.45 -7.19
N ALA A 64 15.44 4.04 -8.20
CA ALA A 64 16.11 2.74 -8.21
C ALA A 64 17.11 2.59 -7.07
N THR A 65 17.87 3.64 -6.78
CA THR A 65 18.80 3.66 -5.64
C THR A 65 18.08 3.52 -4.31
N ASN A 66 16.99 4.28 -4.11
CA ASN A 66 16.18 4.22 -2.90
C ASN A 66 15.50 2.86 -2.74
N TYR A 67 14.92 2.33 -3.81
CA TYR A 67 14.27 1.02 -3.82
C TYR A 67 15.26 -0.09 -3.42
N LYS A 68 16.46 -0.13 -4.02
CA LYS A 68 17.53 -1.07 -3.65
C LYS A 68 17.93 -0.96 -2.19
N ALA A 69 18.05 0.26 -1.66
CA ALA A 69 18.41 0.49 -0.27
C ALA A 69 17.32 -0.03 0.67
N GLN A 70 16.05 0.29 0.41
CA GLN A 70 14.91 -0.19 1.19
C GLN A 70 14.76 -1.72 1.14
N SER A 71 14.94 -2.35 -0.03
CA SER A 71 14.94 -3.82 -0.15
C SER A 71 16.01 -4.48 0.72
N LYS A 72 17.22 -3.93 0.77
CA LYS A 72 18.29 -4.45 1.63
C LYS A 72 17.93 -4.32 3.12
N VAL A 73 17.45 -3.16 3.54
CA VAL A 73 17.01 -2.92 4.92
C VAL A 73 15.89 -3.89 5.32
N LEU A 74 14.92 -4.12 4.43
CA LEU A 74 13.83 -5.06 4.67
C LEU A 74 14.36 -6.51 4.78
N ILE A 75 15.22 -6.96 3.87
CA ILE A 75 15.86 -8.29 3.93
C ILE A 75 16.62 -8.48 5.25
N GLU A 76 17.43 -7.49 5.63
CA GLU A 76 18.19 -7.53 6.89
C GLU A 76 17.25 -7.58 8.11
N GLY A 77 16.15 -6.83 8.07
CA GLY A 77 15.12 -6.86 9.11
C GLY A 77 14.44 -8.22 9.23
N ILE A 78 14.09 -8.85 8.10
CA ILE A 78 13.50 -10.19 8.05
C ILE A 78 14.49 -11.21 8.66
N LYS A 79 15.76 -11.17 8.26
CA LYS A 79 16.83 -12.04 8.78
C LYS A 79 17.08 -11.87 10.28
N ALA A 80 17.05 -10.62 10.74
CA ALA A 80 17.24 -10.28 12.15
C ALA A 80 16.02 -10.61 13.04
N LYS A 81 14.95 -11.21 12.48
CA LYS A 81 13.71 -11.52 13.20
C LYS A 81 13.10 -10.30 13.88
N LYS A 82 13.12 -9.15 13.20
CA LYS A 82 12.43 -7.94 13.67
C LYS A 82 10.93 -8.20 13.91
N PRO A 83 10.30 -7.44 14.82
CA PRO A 83 8.86 -7.50 15.05
C PRO A 83 8.05 -7.34 13.75
N ASP A 84 6.94 -8.07 13.63
CA ASP A 84 6.12 -8.09 12.41
C ASP A 84 5.63 -6.69 12.01
N ASN A 85 5.28 -5.83 12.98
CA ASN A 85 4.88 -4.44 12.69
C ASN A 85 6.01 -3.61 12.05
N GLU A 86 7.28 -3.87 12.39
CA GLU A 86 8.41 -3.23 11.70
C GLU A 86 8.56 -3.76 10.27
N ILE A 87 8.42 -5.08 10.06
CA ILE A 87 8.45 -5.69 8.72
C ILE A 87 7.32 -5.12 7.84
N ILE A 88 6.10 -5.03 8.37
CA ILE A 88 4.94 -4.43 7.69
C ILE A 88 5.26 -3.01 7.24
N ASN A 89 5.78 -2.17 8.14
CA ASN A 89 6.07 -0.76 7.81
C ASN A 89 7.16 -0.63 6.73
N MET A 90 8.23 -1.42 6.82
CA MET A 90 9.29 -1.44 5.80
C MET A 90 8.78 -1.94 4.45
N ALA A 91 7.95 -2.97 4.45
CA ALA A 91 7.35 -3.54 3.25
C ALA A 91 6.38 -2.55 2.57
N ILE A 92 5.50 -1.89 3.34
CA ILE A 92 4.61 -0.83 2.82
C ILE A 92 5.43 0.31 2.20
N ALA A 93 6.48 0.78 2.88
CA ALA A 93 7.33 1.85 2.35
C ALA A 93 8.03 1.44 1.03
N LEU A 94 8.42 0.17 0.91
CA LEU A 94 8.97 -0.37 -0.33
C LEU A 94 7.91 -0.47 -1.43
N THR A 95 6.69 -0.92 -1.12
CA THR A 95 5.54 -0.89 -2.03
C THR A 95 5.26 0.52 -2.53
N GLU A 96 5.25 1.53 -1.65
CA GLU A 96 5.07 2.94 -2.02
C GLU A 96 6.16 3.45 -2.96
N THR A 97 7.41 3.04 -2.75
CA THR A 97 8.51 3.37 -3.67
C THR A 97 8.35 2.65 -5.01
N GLY A 98 7.92 1.39 -5.02
CA GLY A 98 7.60 0.62 -6.23
C GLY A 98 6.54 1.30 -7.10
N ARG A 99 5.47 1.80 -6.46
CA ARG A 99 4.40 2.55 -7.14
C ARG A 99 4.91 3.78 -7.90
N GLN A 100 5.95 4.44 -7.40
CA GLN A 100 6.51 5.64 -8.04
C GLN A 100 7.16 5.37 -9.41
N PHE A 101 7.51 4.11 -9.72
CA PHE A 101 7.99 3.74 -11.06
C PHE A 101 6.86 3.67 -12.09
N LEU A 102 5.63 3.39 -11.67
CA LEU A 102 4.53 3.06 -12.59
C LEU A 102 4.22 4.16 -13.60
N PRO A 103 4.13 5.46 -13.25
CA PRO A 103 3.88 6.52 -14.23
C PRO A 103 4.96 6.59 -15.32
N GLY A 104 6.23 6.40 -14.94
CA GLY A 104 7.35 6.37 -15.88
C GLY A 104 7.29 5.16 -16.82
N LEU A 105 6.94 3.99 -16.29
CA LEU A 105 6.76 2.76 -17.07
C LEU A 105 5.57 2.85 -18.02
N ILE A 106 4.44 3.40 -17.57
CA ILE A 106 3.26 3.62 -18.42
C ILE A 106 3.60 4.58 -19.58
N LYS A 107 4.42 5.61 -19.31
CA LYS A 107 4.89 6.53 -20.35
C LYS A 107 5.83 5.83 -21.34
N LYS A 108 6.73 4.95 -20.88
CA LYS A 108 7.65 4.17 -21.73
C LYS A 108 6.91 3.07 -22.52
N TYR A 109 5.90 2.46 -21.91
CA TYR A 109 5.11 1.34 -22.44
C TYR A 109 3.61 1.61 -22.28
N PRO A 110 2.97 2.40 -23.17
CA PRO A 110 1.55 2.76 -23.06
C PRO A 110 0.59 1.56 -23.03
N ALA A 111 0.98 0.43 -23.63
CA ALA A 111 0.22 -0.82 -23.58
C ALA A 111 0.05 -1.37 -22.15
N CYS A 112 0.93 -1.00 -21.21
CA CYS A 112 0.85 -1.40 -19.81
C CYS A 112 -0.13 -0.57 -18.97
N LYS A 113 -0.70 0.52 -19.51
CA LYS A 113 -1.50 1.47 -18.74
C LYS A 113 -2.59 0.81 -17.91
N ALA A 114 -3.50 0.08 -18.56
CA ALA A 114 -4.63 -0.54 -17.87
C ALA A 114 -4.17 -1.56 -16.81
N TYR A 115 -3.11 -2.31 -17.12
CA TYR A 115 -2.56 -3.33 -16.23
C TYR A 115 -1.91 -2.72 -14.98
N LEU A 116 -1.01 -1.75 -15.16
CA LEU A 116 -0.28 -1.11 -14.06
C LEU A 116 -1.16 -0.18 -13.22
N GLU A 117 -2.16 0.48 -13.83
CA GLU A 117 -3.17 1.25 -13.07
C GLU A 117 -4.03 0.31 -12.19
N ALA A 118 -4.36 -0.89 -12.67
CA ALA A 118 -5.08 -1.87 -11.86
C ALA A 118 -4.25 -2.37 -10.67
N VAL A 119 -2.94 -2.57 -10.85
CA VAL A 119 -2.01 -2.89 -9.76
C VAL A 119 -1.92 -1.74 -8.75
N ASP A 120 -1.74 -0.50 -9.23
CA ASP A 120 -1.60 0.68 -8.36
C ASP A 120 -2.82 0.89 -7.46
N ALA A 121 -4.03 0.66 -8.01
CA ALA A 121 -5.29 0.87 -7.32
C ALA A 121 -5.46 0.01 -6.05
N VAL A 122 -4.78 -1.13 -5.97
CA VAL A 122 -4.91 -2.08 -4.86
C VAL A 122 -3.63 -2.20 -4.01
N ALA A 123 -2.54 -1.58 -4.45
CA ALA A 123 -1.19 -1.75 -3.91
C ALA A 123 -1.10 -1.67 -2.38
N LEU A 124 -1.74 -0.65 -1.77
CA LEU A 124 -1.68 -0.44 -0.31
C LEU A 124 -2.73 -1.24 0.48
N THR A 125 -3.71 -1.83 -0.19
CA THR A 125 -4.74 -2.69 0.41
C THR A 125 -4.39 -4.17 0.33
N MET A 126 -3.45 -4.56 -0.54
CA MET A 126 -3.01 -5.97 -0.68
C MET A 126 -2.53 -6.57 0.64
N LYS A 127 -1.89 -5.78 1.52
CA LYS A 127 -1.48 -6.23 2.87
C LYS A 127 -2.62 -6.77 3.73
N ASP A 128 -3.87 -6.44 3.40
CA ASP A 128 -5.06 -6.83 4.14
C ASP A 128 -5.73 -8.09 3.56
N LEU A 129 -5.17 -8.65 2.49
CA LEU A 129 -5.65 -9.87 1.85
C LEU A 129 -4.93 -11.13 2.39
N PRO A 130 -5.57 -12.32 2.30
CA PRO A 130 -4.86 -13.59 2.44
C PRO A 130 -3.71 -13.67 1.42
N VAL A 131 -2.58 -14.26 1.83
CA VAL A 131 -1.39 -14.36 0.96
C VAL A 131 -1.73 -15.15 -0.31
N GLU A 132 -2.50 -16.22 -0.18
CA GLU A 132 -2.94 -17.07 -1.30
C GLU A 132 -3.81 -16.31 -2.31
N ASP A 133 -4.57 -15.32 -1.84
CA ASP A 133 -5.33 -14.43 -2.73
C ASP A 133 -4.40 -13.47 -3.46
N ILE A 134 -3.34 -12.98 -2.82
CA ILE A 134 -2.33 -12.15 -3.50
C ILE A 134 -1.59 -12.96 -4.57
N GLU A 135 -1.17 -14.19 -4.23
CA GLU A 135 -0.50 -15.11 -5.14
C GLU A 135 -1.34 -15.37 -6.40
N ARG A 136 -2.60 -15.75 -6.21
CA ARG A 136 -3.50 -16.08 -7.32
C ARG A 136 -3.93 -14.85 -8.12
N ASP A 137 -4.31 -13.77 -7.43
CA ASP A 137 -5.01 -12.67 -8.07
C ASP A 137 -4.06 -11.60 -8.63
N TYR A 138 -2.85 -11.48 -8.06
CA TYR A 138 -1.91 -10.42 -8.43
C TYR A 138 -0.55 -10.97 -8.87
N HIS A 139 0.05 -11.97 -8.21
CA HIS A 139 1.25 -12.61 -8.78
C HIS A 139 0.94 -13.38 -10.07
N GLN A 140 -0.17 -14.13 -10.10
CA GLN A 140 -0.64 -14.92 -11.26
C GLN A 140 -1.72 -14.21 -12.10
N ASP A 141 -1.89 -12.90 -11.92
CA ASP A 141 -2.76 -12.04 -12.73
C ASP A 141 -4.28 -12.35 -12.68
N GLY A 142 -4.77 -13.15 -11.73
CA GLY A 142 -6.17 -13.60 -11.69
C GLY A 142 -7.23 -12.47 -11.65
N LYS A 143 -6.91 -11.31 -11.05
CA LYS A 143 -7.77 -10.11 -11.03
C LYS A 143 -7.23 -8.96 -11.88
N LEU A 144 -6.07 -9.12 -12.50
CA LEU A 144 -5.49 -8.09 -13.34
C LEU A 144 -6.04 -8.18 -14.76
N PRO A 145 -6.10 -7.05 -15.50
CA PRO A 145 -6.36 -7.10 -16.94
C PRO A 145 -5.37 -8.02 -17.64
N LYS A 146 -5.71 -8.53 -18.82
CA LYS A 146 -4.76 -9.31 -19.60
C LYS A 146 -3.50 -8.48 -19.88
N MET A 147 -2.34 -9.02 -19.50
CA MET A 147 -1.06 -8.38 -19.76
C MET A 147 -0.82 -8.28 -21.28
N ALA A 148 -0.58 -7.04 -21.74
CA ALA A 148 -0.39 -6.74 -23.16
C ALA A 148 1.08 -6.83 -23.62
N ASP A 149 2.02 -6.64 -22.69
CA ASP A 149 3.46 -6.61 -22.95
C ASP A 149 4.20 -7.21 -21.75
N GLY A 150 5.26 -7.97 -21.99
CA GLY A 150 6.08 -8.54 -20.90
C GLY A 150 6.65 -7.47 -19.98
N ASN A 151 7.01 -6.29 -20.48
CA ASN A 151 7.56 -5.22 -19.65
C ASN A 151 6.61 -4.75 -18.54
N CYS A 152 5.30 -4.98 -18.67
CA CYS A 152 4.33 -4.66 -17.63
C CYS A 152 4.54 -5.50 -16.36
N TYR A 153 5.01 -6.74 -16.52
CA TYR A 153 5.18 -7.69 -15.43
C TYR A 153 6.22 -7.19 -14.43
N HIS A 154 7.34 -6.63 -14.91
CA HIS A 154 8.38 -6.05 -14.04
C HIS A 154 7.86 -4.90 -13.18
N GLY A 155 7.03 -4.03 -13.76
CA GLY A 155 6.42 -2.91 -13.02
C GLY A 155 5.46 -3.37 -11.94
N LYS A 156 4.67 -4.42 -12.22
CA LYS A 156 3.80 -5.05 -11.23
C LYS A 156 4.62 -5.61 -10.07
N ASP A 157 5.67 -6.36 -10.37
CA ASP A 157 6.41 -7.12 -9.36
C ASP A 157 7.14 -6.20 -8.37
N LEU A 158 7.52 -4.98 -8.78
CA LEU A 158 7.98 -3.92 -7.88
C LEU A 158 6.95 -3.53 -6.80
N VAL A 159 5.68 -3.85 -6.99
CA VAL A 159 4.59 -3.50 -6.07
C VAL A 159 4.11 -4.74 -5.33
N VAL A 160 3.90 -5.85 -6.04
CA VAL A 160 3.25 -7.05 -5.49
C VAL A 160 4.15 -7.76 -4.49
N HIS A 161 5.42 -8.04 -4.80
CA HIS A 161 6.33 -8.73 -3.86
C HIS A 161 6.42 -8.06 -2.48
N PRO A 162 6.71 -6.74 -2.36
CA PRO A 162 6.72 -6.09 -1.05
C PRO A 162 5.33 -6.08 -0.39
N ALA A 163 4.25 -5.98 -1.15
CA ALA A 163 2.90 -6.07 -0.57
C ALA A 163 2.59 -7.48 -0.01
N THR A 164 3.06 -8.54 -0.68
CA THR A 164 3.01 -9.93 -0.19
C THR A 164 3.76 -10.08 1.13
N VAL A 165 4.94 -9.47 1.26
CA VAL A 165 5.68 -9.46 2.53
C VAL A 165 4.92 -8.73 3.64
N ALA A 166 4.26 -7.62 3.33
CA ALA A 166 3.41 -6.93 4.30
C ALA A 166 2.24 -7.81 4.76
N ALA A 167 1.62 -8.57 3.85
CA ALA A 167 0.54 -9.51 4.19
C ALA A 167 1.05 -10.70 5.03
N LEU A 168 2.19 -11.29 4.66
CA LEU A 168 2.86 -12.35 5.43
C LEU A 168 3.14 -11.90 6.86
N ALA A 169 3.73 -10.72 7.03
CA ALA A 169 4.02 -10.15 8.35
C ALA A 169 2.74 -9.82 9.12
N LYS A 170 1.70 -9.32 8.47
CA LYS A 170 0.40 -9.05 9.11
C LYS A 170 -0.27 -10.32 9.65
N ASN A 171 -0.12 -11.44 8.95
CA ASN A 171 -0.61 -12.75 9.39
C ASN A 171 0.28 -13.40 10.47
N GLY A 172 1.46 -12.83 10.71
CA GLY A 172 2.46 -13.30 11.66
C GLY A 172 3.47 -14.26 11.04
N ILE A 173 4.75 -13.89 11.06
CA ILE A 173 5.84 -14.75 10.57
C ILE A 173 6.34 -15.62 11.72
N VAL A 174 5.77 -16.82 11.83
CA VAL A 174 6.03 -17.75 12.95
C VAL A 174 7.06 -18.82 12.63
N THR A 175 7.19 -19.26 11.38
CA THR A 175 8.17 -20.29 10.98
C THR A 175 9.36 -19.71 10.21
N ASP A 176 10.46 -20.46 10.20
CA ASP A 176 11.63 -20.10 9.41
C ASP A 176 11.35 -20.22 7.89
N GLU A 177 10.43 -21.10 7.46
CA GLU A 177 9.97 -21.20 6.07
C GLU A 177 9.20 -19.95 5.64
N GLN A 178 8.28 -19.46 6.47
CA GLN A 178 7.56 -18.21 6.19
C GLN A 178 8.53 -17.03 6.11
N ARG A 179 9.52 -17.01 7.00
CA ARG A 179 10.57 -16.00 7.01
C ARG A 179 11.43 -16.08 5.75
N LYS A 180 11.76 -17.29 5.30
CA LYS A 180 12.51 -17.51 4.07
C LYS A 180 11.71 -17.11 2.83
N SER A 181 10.42 -17.41 2.81
CA SER A 181 9.50 -16.93 1.77
C SER A 181 9.49 -15.42 1.71
N ALA A 182 9.33 -14.72 2.84
CA ALA A 182 9.40 -13.26 2.89
C ALA A 182 10.75 -12.70 2.40
N GLU A 183 11.87 -13.36 2.71
CA GLU A 183 13.18 -12.98 2.16
C GLU A 183 13.22 -13.14 0.63
N ASN A 184 12.70 -14.26 0.11
CA ASN A 184 12.72 -14.57 -1.31
C ASN A 184 11.88 -13.58 -2.13
N GLU A 185 10.70 -13.18 -1.65
CA GLU A 185 9.88 -12.13 -2.30
C GLU A 185 10.72 -10.87 -2.57
N ILE A 186 11.50 -10.42 -1.58
CA ILE A 186 12.32 -9.20 -1.72
C ILE A 186 13.61 -9.45 -2.50
N ALA A 187 14.12 -10.68 -2.52
CA ALA A 187 15.25 -11.02 -3.38
C ALA A 187 14.85 -11.05 -4.86
N GLU A 188 13.67 -11.58 -5.17
CA GLU A 188 13.12 -11.65 -6.53
C GLU A 188 12.84 -10.25 -7.09
N VAL A 189 12.25 -9.35 -6.28
CA VAL A 189 11.94 -7.98 -6.73
C VAL A 189 13.16 -7.17 -7.18
N LEU A 190 14.35 -7.46 -6.64
CA LEU A 190 15.59 -6.83 -7.09
C LEU A 190 15.96 -7.21 -8.53
N ALA A 191 15.62 -8.42 -8.98
CA ALA A 191 15.81 -8.82 -10.37
C ALA A 191 14.85 -8.08 -11.31
N HIS A 192 13.60 -7.87 -10.89
CA HIS A 192 12.63 -7.07 -11.66
C HIS A 192 13.08 -5.62 -11.80
N LEU A 193 13.65 -5.02 -10.74
CA LEU A 193 14.19 -3.67 -10.83
C LEU A 193 15.32 -3.56 -11.85
N MET A 194 16.24 -4.52 -11.88
CA MET A 194 17.35 -4.52 -12.84
C MET A 194 16.86 -4.54 -14.30
N ALA A 195 15.77 -5.25 -14.59
CA ALA A 195 15.19 -5.29 -15.93
C ALA A 195 14.62 -3.93 -16.40
N LEU A 196 14.32 -3.02 -15.47
CA LEU A 196 13.79 -1.69 -15.78
C LEU A 196 14.89 -0.63 -15.94
N GLU A 197 16.12 -0.92 -15.50
CA GLU A 197 17.29 -0.04 -15.64
C GLU A 197 17.94 -0.11 -17.03
N HIS A 198 17.42 -0.96 -17.92
CA HIS A 198 17.89 -1.18 -19.30
C HIS A 198 16.88 -0.65 -20.35
#